data_AF-A0A6B3FM07-F1
#
_entry.id   AF-A0A6B3FM07-F1
#
_cell.length_a   1.000
_cell.length_b   1.000
_cell.length_c   1.000
_cell.angle_alpha   90.00
_cell.angle_beta   90.00
_cell.angle_gamma   90.00
#
_symmetry.space_group_name_H-M   'P 1'
#
loop_
_entity.id
_entity.type
_entity.pdbx_description
1 polymer ?
#
loop_
_entity_poly.entity_id
_entity_poly.type
_entity_poly.pdbx_seq_one_letter_code
_entity_poly.pdbx_strand_id
1 'polypeptide(L)'
;LMRDRGRIINISSAAAHRSFPESVTYAMTKGALETLTLAVAKEVAERDITANTVVPGFVETDMNARRRETPEAAAVLAAHSVFG
;
A
#
# COMPACT_ATOMS: atom_id res chain seq x y z
N LEU A 1 21.12 -9.74 10.58
CA LEU A 1 20.02 -10.73 10.49
C LEU A 1 18.89 -10.32 11.43
N MET A 2 17.64 -10.51 11.03
CA MET A 2 16.48 -10.16 11.88
C MET A 2 16.36 -11.10 13.08
N ARG A 3 15.94 -10.59 14.25
CA ARG A 3 15.74 -11.38 15.48
C ARG A 3 14.43 -12.18 15.42
N ASP A 4 14.38 -13.29 16.16
CA ASP A 4 13.14 -14.06 16.38
C ASP A 4 12.06 -13.17 17.03
N ARG A 5 10.79 -13.52 16.84
CA ARG A 5 9.63 -12.74 17.31
C ARG A 5 9.53 -11.34 16.69
N GLY A 6 10.21 -11.13 15.55
CA GLY A 6 10.20 -9.86 14.81
C GLY A 6 8.90 -9.60 14.04
N ARG A 7 8.76 -8.39 13.49
CA ARG A 7 7.60 -7.98 12.69
C ARG A 7 8.07 -7.31 11.40
N ILE A 8 7.59 -7.80 10.26
CA ILE A 8 7.80 -7.19 8.94
C ILE A 8 6.51 -6.49 8.55
N ILE A 9 6.58 -5.19 8.27
CA ILE A 9 5.45 -4.40 7.79
C ILE A 9 5.82 -3.81 6.44
N ASN A 10 5.18 -4.33 5.39
CA ASN A 10 5.30 -3.81 4.04
C ASN A 10 4.26 -2.71 3.80
N ILE A 11 4.59 -1.77 2.92
CA ILE A 11 3.70 -0.68 2.52
C ILE A 11 3.32 -0.84 1.05
N SER A 12 2.08 -1.27 0.81
CA SER A 12 1.48 -1.34 -0.51
C SER A 12 0.81 0.00 -0.85
N SER A 13 -0.29 -0.02 -1.60
CA SER A 13 -1.10 1.14 -1.98
C SER A 13 -2.48 0.67 -2.39
N ALA A 14 -3.50 1.49 -2.17
CA ALA A 14 -4.83 1.29 -2.74
C ALA A 14 -4.80 1.15 -4.28
N ALA A 15 -3.73 1.63 -4.95
CA ALA A 15 -3.50 1.42 -6.37
C ALA A 15 -3.32 -0.07 -6.77
N ALA A 16 -3.01 -0.96 -5.84
CA ALA A 16 -3.02 -2.41 -6.10
C ALA A 16 -4.44 -2.99 -6.28
N HIS A 17 -5.47 -2.29 -5.77
CA HIS A 17 -6.86 -2.76 -5.77
C HIS A 17 -7.83 -1.87 -6.56
N ARG A 18 -7.38 -0.69 -7.00
CA ARG A 18 -8.18 0.26 -7.79
C ARG A 18 -7.42 0.68 -9.03
N SER A 19 -8.16 0.98 -10.09
CA SER A 19 -7.57 1.42 -11.36
C SER A 19 -6.98 2.83 -11.22
N PHE A 20 -5.68 2.95 -11.48
CA PHE A 20 -4.97 4.21 -11.66
C PHE A 20 -4.16 4.13 -12.96
N PRO A 21 -4.80 4.39 -14.12
CA PRO A 21 -4.18 4.22 -15.44
C PRO A 21 -2.87 5.00 -15.62
N GLU A 22 -2.69 6.11 -14.90
CA GLU A 22 -1.48 6.91 -14.89
C GLU A 22 -0.33 6.30 -14.07
N SER A 23 -0.54 5.13 -13.45
CA SER A 23 0.41 4.49 -12.51
C SER A 23 0.40 2.96 -12.59
N VAL A 24 0.21 2.38 -13.79
CA VAL A 24 0.11 0.93 -14.01
C VAL A 24 1.30 0.15 -13.45
N THR A 25 2.53 0.58 -13.75
CA THR A 25 3.74 -0.13 -13.27
C THR A 25 3.83 -0.08 -11.75
N TYR A 26 3.54 1.08 -11.15
CA TYR A 26 3.47 1.23 -9.70
C TYR A 26 2.42 0.29 -9.08
N ALA A 27 1.19 0.29 -9.60
CA ALA A 27 0.12 -0.60 -9.16
C ALA A 27 0.53 -2.08 -9.21
N MET A 28 1.16 -2.50 -10.32
CA MET A 28 1.69 -3.85 -10.48
C MET A 28 2.74 -4.19 -9.40
N THR A 29 3.69 -3.28 -9.13
CA THR A 29 4.69 -3.53 -8.07
C THR A 29 4.06 -3.66 -6.68
N LYS A 30 2.98 -2.92 -6.42
CA LYS A 30 2.28 -2.94 -5.13
C LYS A 30 1.47 -4.23 -4.95
N GLY A 31 0.80 -4.72 -6.00
CA GLY A 31 0.19 -6.06 -5.99
C GLY A 31 1.21 -7.20 -5.85
N ALA A 32 2.39 -7.07 -6.47
CA ALA A 32 3.47 -8.04 -6.28
C ALA A 32 3.98 -8.07 -4.83
N LEU A 33 4.08 -6.91 -4.17
CA LEU A 33 4.50 -6.80 -2.77
C LEU A 33 3.50 -7.46 -1.80
N GLU A 34 2.20 -7.37 -2.07
CA GLU A 34 1.17 -8.08 -1.31
C GLU A 34 1.32 -9.60 -1.43
N THR A 35 1.54 -10.09 -2.65
CA THR A 35 1.79 -11.52 -2.89
C THR A 35 3.08 -12.00 -2.20
N LEU A 36 4.16 -11.21 -2.28
CA LEU A 36 5.41 -11.47 -1.57
C LEU A 36 5.18 -11.58 -0.06
N THR A 37 4.36 -10.72 0.51
CA THR A 37 4.06 -10.73 1.95
C THR A 37 3.46 -12.05 2.40
N LEU A 38 2.54 -12.63 1.61
CA LEU A 38 1.95 -13.93 1.90
C LEU A 38 2.99 -15.06 1.91
N ALA A 39 3.94 -15.03 0.96
CA ALA A 39 5.01 -16.01 0.89
C ALA A 39 5.98 -15.86 2.08
N VAL A 40 6.46 -14.64 2.33
CA VAL A 40 7.40 -14.34 3.43
C VAL A 40 6.77 -14.68 4.78
N ALA A 41 5.49 -14.37 5.01
CA ALA A 41 4.81 -14.70 6.26
C ALA A 41 4.88 -16.19 6.60
N LYS A 42 4.78 -17.07 5.58
CA LYS A 42 4.89 -18.53 5.77
C LYS A 42 6.34 -18.95 5.99
N GLU A 43 7.28 -18.36 5.26
CA GLU A 43 8.71 -18.70 5.33
C GLU A 43 9.31 -18.40 6.71
N VAL A 44 8.87 -17.33 7.37
CA VAL A 44 9.45 -16.87 8.65
C VAL A 44 8.66 -17.32 9.88
N ALA A 45 7.56 -18.08 9.70
CA ALA A 45 6.61 -18.40 10.77
C ALA A 45 7.22 -19.22 11.92
N GLU A 46 8.14 -20.15 11.64
CA GLU A 46 8.78 -20.99 12.67
C GLU A 46 9.58 -20.17 13.70
N ARG A 47 9.95 -18.95 13.35
CA ARG A 47 10.70 -18.02 14.19
C ARG A 47 9.80 -17.03 14.94
N ASP A 48 8.48 -17.26 14.94
CA ASP A 48 7.44 -16.36 15.48
C ASP A 48 7.49 -14.94 14.88
N ILE A 49 7.95 -14.85 13.64
CA ILE A 49 7.96 -13.60 12.88
C ILE A 49 6.65 -13.51 12.10
N THR A 50 6.03 -12.33 12.11
CA THR A 50 4.87 -12.06 11.24
C THR A 50 5.27 -11.12 10.12
N ALA A 51 4.73 -11.33 8.92
CA ALA A 51 4.79 -10.35 7.84
C ALA A 51 3.37 -9.90 7.46
N ASN A 52 3.14 -8.60 7.44
CA ASN A 52 1.86 -8.00 7.07
C ASN A 52 2.07 -6.82 6.12
N THR A 53 1.03 -6.50 5.36
CA THR A 53 1.03 -5.33 4.48
C THR A 53 -0.02 -4.35 4.92
N VAL A 54 0.36 -3.07 4.97
CA VAL A 54 -0.58 -1.94 5.07
C VAL A 54 -0.86 -1.44 3.66
N VAL A 55 -2.12 -1.12 3.37
CA VAL A 55 -2.58 -0.63 2.07
C VAL A 55 -3.12 0.81 2.23
N PRO A 56 -2.26 1.83 2.19
CA PRO A 56 -2.71 3.21 2.31
C PRO A 56 -3.56 3.65 1.13
N GLY A 57 -4.60 4.45 1.42
CA GLY A 57 -5.30 5.25 0.43
C GLY A 57 -4.53 6.51 0.05
N PHE A 58 -5.22 7.49 -0.54
CA PHE A 58 -4.63 8.79 -0.79
C PHE A 58 -4.29 9.50 0.54
N VAL A 59 -3.14 10.17 0.58
CA VAL A 59 -2.67 10.93 1.76
C VAL A 59 -2.33 12.34 1.31
N GLU A 60 -2.88 13.33 2.01
CA GLU A 60 -2.59 14.74 1.77
C GLU A 60 -1.15 15.07 2.17
N THR A 61 -0.27 15.16 1.18
CA THR A 61 1.14 15.53 1.33
C THR A 61 1.57 16.40 0.16
N ASP A 62 2.69 17.10 0.29
CA ASP A 62 3.27 17.93 -0.78
C ASP A 62 3.61 17.10 -2.04
N MET A 63 4.05 15.86 -1.86
CA MET A 63 4.31 14.90 -2.96
C MET A 63 3.07 14.67 -3.82
N ASN A 64 1.89 14.73 -3.21
CA ASN A 64 0.61 14.49 -3.86
C ASN A 64 -0.13 15.77 -4.24
N ALA A 65 0.46 16.97 -4.04
CA ALA A 65 -0.19 18.25 -4.30
C ALA A 65 -0.79 18.32 -5.72
N ARG A 66 -0.06 17.84 -6.72
CA ARG A 66 -0.51 17.82 -8.13
C ARG A 66 -1.81 17.05 -8.38
N ARG A 67 -2.15 16.09 -7.51
CA ARG A 67 -3.34 15.24 -7.67
C ARG A 67 -4.61 15.90 -7.11
N ARG A 68 -4.47 16.99 -6.37
CA ARG A 68 -5.57 17.70 -5.69
C ARG A 68 -5.61 19.19 -6.05
N GLU A 69 -5.13 19.55 -7.24
CA GLU A 69 -5.03 20.94 -7.70
C GLU A 69 -6.41 21.60 -7.88
N THR A 70 -7.46 20.81 -8.13
CA THR A 70 -8.82 21.31 -8.24
C THR A 70 -9.70 20.76 -7.10
N PRO A 71 -10.74 21.50 -6.67
CA PRO A 71 -11.71 21.00 -5.68
C PRO A 71 -12.35 19.68 -6.10
N GLU A 72 -12.61 19.49 -7.39
CA GLU A 72 -13.18 18.26 -7.93
C GLU A 72 -12.21 17.07 -7.82
N ALA A 73 -10.93 17.26 -8.18
CA ALA A 73 -9.92 16.22 -8.03
C ALA A 73 -9.70 15.85 -6.56
N ALA A 74 -9.68 16.84 -5.66
CA ALA A 74 -9.61 16.61 -4.23
C ALA A 74 -10.82 15.80 -3.71
N ALA A 75 -12.03 16.12 -4.17
CA ALA A 75 -13.25 15.39 -3.79
C ALA A 75 -13.24 13.93 -4.29
N VAL A 76 -12.77 13.67 -5.51
CA VAL A 76 -12.61 12.30 -6.03
C VAL A 76 -11.63 11.50 -5.17
N LEU A 77 -10.49 12.09 -4.80
CA LEU A 77 -9.51 11.43 -3.95
C LEU A 77 -10.03 11.17 -2.53
N ALA A 78 -10.78 12.12 -1.95
CA ALA A 78 -11.41 11.97 -0.65
C ALA A 78 -12.44 10.82 -0.67
N ALA A 79 -13.27 10.70 -1.71
CA ALA A 79 -14.23 9.62 -1.87
C ALA A 79 -13.59 8.22 -1.95
N HIS A 80 -12.29 8.12 -2.24
CA HIS A 80 -11.54 6.87 -2.21
C HIS A 80 -10.92 6.55 -0.85
N SER A 81 -11.06 7.42 0.15
CA SER A 81 -10.64 7.18 1.52
C SER A 81 -11.50 6.12 2.20
N VAL A 82 -11.00 5.56 3.30
CA VAL A 82 -11.76 4.62 4.14
C VAL A 82 -12.81 5.31 5.02
N PHE A 83 -12.84 6.64 5.02
CA PHE A 83 -13.72 7.46 5.85
C PHE A 83 -14.90 8.07 5.08
N GLY A 84 -15.03 7.77 3.77
CA GLY A 84 -15.90 8.50 2.86
C GLY A 84 -15.36 9.89 2.56
#